data_AF-A0A0K9N8P2-F1
#
_entry.id   AF-A0A0K9N8P2-F1
#
_cell.length_a   1.000
_cell.length_b   1.000
_cell.length_c   1.000
_cell.angle_alpha   90.00
_cell.angle_beta   90.00
_cell.angle_gamma   90.00
#
_symmetry.space_group_name_H-M   'P 1'
#
loop_
_entity.id
_entity.type
_entity.pdbx_description
1 polymer ?
#
loop_
_entity_poly.entity_id
_entity_poly.type
_entity_poly.pdbx_seq_one_letter_code
_entity_poly.pdbx_strand_id
1 'polypeptide(L)' 'MTEELIKEVKHIQKCLAGKDMRGDEWEEKQEIINKLEEVSDYLKDALGKGIEF' A
#
# COMPACT_ATOMS: atom_id res chain seq x y z
N MET A 1 15.30 -5.61 6.43
CA MET A 1 15.30 -4.39 5.59
C MET A 1 14.14 -4.37 4.59
N THR A 2 14.13 -5.13 3.49
CA THR A 2 13.03 -5.02 2.49
C THR A 2 11.70 -5.61 2.95
N GLU A 3 11.71 -6.66 3.78
CA GLU A 3 10.47 -7.19 4.40
C GLU A 3 9.86 -6.25 5.44
N GLU A 4 10.71 -5.50 6.16
CA GLU A 4 10.26 -4.47 7.11
C GLU A 4 9.60 -3.31 6.36
N LEU A 5 10.18 -2.90 5.23
CA LEU A 5 9.60 -1.87 4.37
C LEU A 5 8.22 -2.28 3.84
N ILE A 6 8.04 -3.53 3.39
CA ILE A 6 6.72 -4.04 2.95
C ILE A 6 5.71 -4.01 4.12
N LYS A 7 6.14 -4.36 5.33
CA LYS A 7 5.28 -4.30 6.53
C LYS A 7 4.87 -2.86 6.86
N GLU A 8 5.80 -1.91 6.75
CA GLU A 8 5.53 -0.49 6.96
C GLU A 8 4.56 0.07 5.92
N VAL A 9 4.75 -0.25 4.63
CA VAL A 9 3.85 0.17 3.54
C VAL A 9 2.43 -0.34 3.81
N LYS A 10 2.28 -1.62 4.14
CA LYS A 10 0.97 -2.20 4.50
C LYS A 10 0.37 -1.59 5.77
N HIS A 11 1.19 -1.21 6.73
CA HIS A 11 0.72 -0.53 7.94
C HIS A 11 0.15 0.85 7.60
N ILE A 12 0.85 1.64 6.78
CA ILE A 12 0.40 2.95 6.32
C ILE A 12 -0.92 2.83 5.55
N GLN A 13 -1.05 1.86 4.65
CA GLN A 13 -2.31 1.60 3.94
C GLN A 13 -3.48 1.35 4.88
N LYS A 14 -3.30 0.52 5.92
CA LYS A 14 -4.35 0.25 6.92
C LYS A 14 -4.74 1.51 7.70
N CYS A 15 -3.75 2.32 8.08
CA CYS A 15 -3.99 3.58 8.77
C CYS A 15 -4.77 4.57 7.90
N LEU A 16 -4.45 4.65 6.60
CA LEU A 16 -5.18 5.49 5.64
C LEU A 16 -6.60 4.96 5.39
N ALA A 17 -6.77 3.64 5.22
CA ALA A 17 -8.08 3.03 5.03
C ALA A 17 -9.03 3.34 6.20
N GLY A 18 -8.51 3.35 7.44
CA GLY A 18 -9.26 3.65 8.66
C GLY A 18 -9.63 5.13 8.87
N LYS A 19 -9.10 6.07 8.05
CA LYS A 19 -9.54 7.47 8.12
C LYS A 19 -10.85 7.66 7.38
N ASP A 20 -11.85 8.17 8.08
CA ASP A 20 -13.12 8.57 7.46
C ASP A 20 -12.89 9.87 6.67
N MET A 21 -13.09 9.82 5.35
CA MET A 21 -12.92 10.93 4.40
C MET A 21 -14.08 10.87 3.41
N ARG A 22 -14.49 12.01 2.85
CA ARG A 22 -15.67 12.10 1.97
C ARG A 22 -15.41 13.05 0.80
N GLY A 23 -16.15 12.85 -0.30
CA GLY A 23 -16.00 13.66 -1.51
C GLY A 23 -14.59 13.52 -2.11
N ASP A 24 -14.04 14.62 -2.62
CA ASP A 24 -12.74 14.66 -3.30
C ASP A 24 -11.59 14.11 -2.43
N GLU A 25 -11.61 14.34 -1.11
CA GLU A 25 -10.61 13.80 -0.18
C GLU A 25 -10.63 12.26 -0.13
N TRP A 26 -11.80 11.65 -0.33
CA TRP A 26 -11.91 10.20 -0.38
C TRP A 26 -11.29 9.64 -1.66
N GLU A 27 -11.49 10.31 -2.80
CA GLU A 27 -10.90 9.92 -4.07
C GLU A 27 -9.37 10.01 -4.01
N GLU A 28 -8.82 11.12 -3.52
CA GLU A 28 -7.38 11.28 -3.29
C GLU A 28 -6.84 10.20 -2.35
N LYS A 29 -7.58 9.87 -1.28
CA LYS A 29 -7.21 8.79 -0.35
C LYS A 29 -7.15 7.44 -1.06
N GLN A 30 -8.12 7.13 -1.93
CA GLN A 30 -8.12 5.88 -2.69
C GLN A 30 -6.93 5.82 -3.66
N GLU A 31 -6.59 6.92 -4.33
CA GLU A 31 -5.41 6.98 -5.20
C GLU A 31 -4.12 6.71 -4.43
N ILE A 32 -3.97 7.27 -3.24
CA ILE A 32 -2.78 7.04 -2.40
C ILE A 32 -2.71 5.59 -1.94
N ILE A 33 -3.84 4.98 -1.55
CA ILE A 33 -3.90 3.58 -1.14
C ILE A 33 -3.47 2.66 -2.30
N ASN A 34 -3.94 2.92 -3.51
CA ASN A 34 -3.59 2.16 -4.72
C ASN A 34 -2.08 2.28 -5.03
N LYS A 35 -1.52 3.49 -4.99
CA LYS A 35 -0.07 3.70 -5.20
C LYS A 35 0.78 2.95 -4.18
N LEU A 36 0.34 2.90 -2.92
CA LEU A 36 1.04 2.13 -1.88
C LEU A 36 0.95 0.62 -2.15
N GLU A 37 -0.13 0.14 -2.78
CA GLU A 37 -0.28 -1.26 -3.16
C GLU A 37 0.71 -1.63 -4.27
N GLU A 38 0.79 -0.80 -5.31
CA GLU A 38 1.76 -0.94 -6.39
C GLU A 38 3.21 -0.96 -5.88
N VAL A 39 3.55 -0.09 -4.93
CA VAL A 39 4.88 -0.08 -4.30
C VAL A 39 5.12 -1.37 -3.52
N SER A 40 4.12 -1.84 -2.76
CA SER A 40 4.22 -3.11 -2.03
C SER A 40 4.44 -4.28 -3.00
N ASP A 41 3.74 -4.31 -4.13
CA ASP A 41 3.86 -5.38 -5.12
C ASP A 41 5.20 -5.34 -5.85
N TYR A 42 5.66 -4.15 -6.25
CA TYR A 42 7.00 -3.97 -6.77
C TYR A 42 8.08 -4.48 -5.80
N LEU A 43 7.94 -4.18 -4.50
CA LEU A 43 8.88 -4.64 -3.49
C LEU A 43 8.84 -6.17 -3.31
N LYS A 44 7.68 -6.82 -3.45
CA LYS A 44 7.57 -8.28 -3.43
C LYS A 44 8.23 -8.90 -4.65
N ASP A 45 7.98 -8.35 -5.83
CA ASP A 45 8.57 -8.79 -7.11
C ASP A 45 10.09 -8.66 -7.10
N ALA A 46 10.60 -7.50 -6.65
CA ALA A 46 12.03 -7.23 -6.52
C ALA A 46 12.74 -8.19 -5.53
N LEU A 47 12.00 -8.76 -4.58
CA LEU A 47 12.51 -9.75 -3.63
C LEU A 47 12.51 -11.19 -4.17
N GLY A 48 12.02 -11.43 -5.38
CA GLY A 48 11.89 -12.78 -5.92
C GLY A 48 10.88 -13.63 -5.14
N LYS A 49 10.09 -13.03 -4.24
CA LYS A 49 8.88 -13.64 -3.70
C LYS A 49 7.81 -13.49 -4.77
N GLY A 50 7.94 -14.33 -5.79
CA GLY A 50 7.03 -14.37 -6.93
C GLY A 50 5.59 -14.31 -6.44
N ILE A 51 4.82 -13.45 -7.10
CA ILE A 51 3.38 -13.26 -6.98
C ILE A 51 2.72 -14.61 -6.65
N GLU A 52 2.43 -14.87 -5.39
CA GLU A 52 1.52 -15.95 -4.99
C GLU A 52 0.11 -15.40 -5.24
N PHE A 53 -0.44 -15.81 -6.39
CA PHE A 53 -1.84 -15.62 -6.80
C PHE A 53 -2.81 -16.30 -5.83
#